data_AF-W4UXK8-F1
#
_entry.id   AF-W4UXK8-F1
#
_cell.length_a   1.000
_cell.length_b   1.000
_cell.length_c   1.000
_cell.angle_alpha   90.00
_cell.angle_beta   90.00
_cell.angle_gamma   90.00
#
_symmetry.space_group_name_H-M   'P 1'
#
loop_
_entity.id
_entity.type
_entity.pdbx_description
1 polymer ?
#
loop_
_entity_poly.entity_id
_entity_poly.type
_entity_poly.pdbx_seq_one_letter_code
_entity_poly.pdbx_strand_id
1 'polypeptide(L)'
;MWPEIKAGIREVGILEMEIYLLENRLFMIVETSLDFDWDTAMNQLAKLPRQEEWENYMAIFQACAEGATSDEKWNMMQRIFYLYNS
;
A
#
# COMPACT_ATOMS: atom_id res chain seq x y z
N MET A 1 -4.82 -11.09 7.56
CA MET A 1 -4.02 -10.84 6.34
C MET A 1 -3.41 -12.14 5.87
N TRP A 2 -3.55 -12.47 4.59
CA TRP A 2 -3.02 -13.72 4.04
C TRP A 2 -1.49 -13.73 3.98
N PRO A 3 -0.82 -14.88 4.19
CA PRO A 3 0.64 -14.99 4.10
C PRO A 3 1.20 -14.53 2.75
N GLU A 4 0.51 -14.81 1.65
CA GLU A 4 0.94 -14.50 0.28
C GLU A 4 1.00 -12.99 0.04
N ILE A 5 0.06 -12.23 0.59
CA ILE A 5 0.05 -10.76 0.51
C ILE A 5 1.25 -10.17 1.25
N LYS A 6 1.53 -10.68 2.46
CA LYS A 6 2.72 -10.25 3.22
C LYS A 6 4.03 -10.63 2.54
N ALA A 7 4.05 -11.72 1.77
CA ALA A 7 5.21 -12.13 0.99
C ALA A 7 5.38 -11.22 -0.22
N GLY A 8 4.31 -10.97 -0.98
CA GLY A 8 4.35 -10.12 -2.16
C GLY A 8 4.73 -8.68 -1.86
N ILE A 9 4.22 -8.09 -0.76
CA ILE A 9 4.63 -6.76 -0.29
C ILE A 9 6.16 -6.70 -0.07
N ARG A 10 6.73 -7.72 0.59
CA ARG A 10 8.19 -7.78 0.80
C ARG A 10 8.97 -8.02 -0.49
N GLU A 11 8.42 -8.83 -1.39
CA GLU A 11 9.04 -9.17 -2.67
C GLU A 11 9.24 -7.94 -3.56
N VAL A 12 8.32 -6.98 -3.51
CA VAL A 12 8.42 -5.72 -4.27
C VAL A 12 9.26 -4.64 -3.58
N GLY A 13 9.90 -4.95 -2.45
CA GLY A 13 10.85 -4.05 -1.79
C GLY A 13 10.26 -3.16 -0.68
N ILE A 14 9.04 -3.44 -0.21
CA ILE A 14 8.48 -2.80 0.98
C ILE A 14 8.98 -3.54 2.23
N LEU A 15 9.68 -2.80 3.09
CA LEU A 15 10.30 -3.32 4.32
C LEU A 15 9.33 -3.29 5.50
N GLU A 16 8.61 -2.17 5.63
CA GLU A 16 7.61 -1.94 6.66
C GLU A 16 6.39 -1.24 6.07
N MET A 17 5.20 -1.61 6.54
CA MET A 17 3.93 -1.01 6.12
C MET A 17 3.01 -0.90 7.32
N GLU A 18 2.56 0.32 7.57
CA GLU A 18 1.60 0.64 8.62
C GLU A 18 0.37 1.32 7.99
N ILE A 19 -0.82 0.96 8.46
CA ILE A 19 -2.07 1.62 8.05
C ILE A 19 -2.79 2.09 9.31
N TYR A 20 -3.05 3.38 9.36
CA TYR A 20 -3.78 4.07 10.41
C TYR A 20 -5.19 4.41 9.90
N LEU A 21 -6.19 4.27 10.77
CA LEU A 21 -7.58 4.62 10.48
C LEU A 21 -8.00 5.75 11.43
N LEU A 22 -8.47 6.85 10.85
CA LEU A 22 -9.16 7.93 11.56
C LEU A 22 -10.58 8.05 11.00
N GLU A 23 -11.58 7.66 11.78
CA GLU A 23 -12.99 7.57 11.34
C GLU A 23 -13.14 6.71 10.08
N ASN A 24 -13.20 7.34 8.89
CA ASN A 24 -13.28 6.68 7.59
C ASN A 24 -12.07 6.96 6.68
N ARG A 25 -11.02 7.60 7.21
CA ARG A 25 -9.81 7.96 6.47
C ARG A 25 -8.67 7.02 6.81
N LEU A 26 -8.14 6.37 5.78
CA LEU A 26 -6.92 5.58 5.88
C LEU A 26 -5.69 6.44 5.61
N PHE A 27 -4.64 6.21 6.38
CA PHE A 27 -3.32 6.80 6.17
C PHE A 27 -2.28 5.68 6.25
N MET A 28 -1.44 5.56 5.23
CA MET A 28 -0.43 4.52 5.16
C MET A 28 0.96 5.14 5.25
N ILE A 29 1.82 4.53 6.06
CA ILE A 29 3.27 4.79 6.05
C ILE A 29 3.95 3.53 5.52
N VAL A 30 4.85 3.72 4.56
CA VAL A 30 5.62 2.64 3.94
C VAL A 30 7.10 2.96 4.04
N GLU A 31 7.88 2.01 4.55
CA GLU A 31 9.33 2.04 4.45
C GLU A 31 9.78 1.10 3.33
N THR A 32 10.64 1.59 2.45
CA THR A 32 11.06 0.91 1.22
C THR A 32 12.58 0.84 1.13
N SER A 33 13.10 -0.01 0.24
CA SER A 33 14.52 0.03 -0.13
C SER A 33 14.90 1.35 -0.81
N LEU A 34 16.21 1.64 -0.87
CA LEU A 34 16.75 2.88 -1.44
C LEU A 34 16.44 3.06 -2.94
N ASP A 35 16.37 1.96 -3.69
CA ASP A 35 16.14 1.95 -5.13
C ASP A 35 14.66 1.74 -5.50
N PHE A 36 13.75 1.98 -4.54
CA PHE A 36 12.33 1.70 -4.71
C PHE A 36 11.66 2.72 -5.65
N ASP A 37 11.04 2.19 -6.71
CA ASP A 37 10.16 2.93 -7.60
C ASP A 37 8.70 2.50 -7.36
N TRP A 38 7.87 3.46 -6.94
CA TRP A 38 6.49 3.18 -6.50
C TRP A 38 5.64 2.56 -7.61
N ASP A 39 5.68 3.16 -8.80
CA ASP A 39 4.86 2.71 -9.93
C ASP A 39 5.28 1.30 -10.36
N THR A 40 6.58 1.04 -10.47
CA THR A 40 7.10 -0.29 -10.82
C THR A 40 6.72 -1.33 -9.76
N ALA A 41 6.90 -1.01 -8.48
CA ALA A 41 6.60 -1.92 -7.38
C ALA A 41 5.11 -2.28 -7.31
N MET A 42 4.22 -1.29 -7.43
CA MET A 42 2.77 -1.53 -7.42
C MET A 42 2.30 -2.30 -8.66
N ASN A 43 2.86 -2.01 -9.84
CA ASN A 43 2.58 -2.75 -11.06
C ASN A 43 3.03 -4.22 -10.99
N GLN A 44 4.15 -4.49 -10.31
CA GLN A 44 4.60 -5.86 -10.05
C GLN A 44 3.71 -6.54 -9.01
N LEU A 45 3.41 -5.86 -7.90
CA LEU A 45 2.59 -6.39 -6.81
C LEU A 45 1.20 -6.82 -7.31
N ALA A 46 0.58 -6.01 -8.17
CA ALA A 46 -0.73 -6.32 -8.78
C ALA A 46 -0.77 -7.65 -9.56
N LYS A 47 0.39 -8.16 -9.99
CA LYS A 47 0.51 -9.42 -10.74
C LYS A 47 0.83 -10.62 -9.84
N LEU A 48 1.10 -10.40 -8.56
CA LEU A 48 1.44 -11.47 -7.62
C LEU A 48 0.21 -12.27 -7.18
N PRO A 49 0.37 -13.55 -6.80
CA PRO A 49 -0.74 -14.41 -6.43
C PRO A 49 -1.62 -13.80 -5.34
N ARG A 50 -2.94 -13.94 -5.50
CA ARG A 50 -3.97 -13.46 -4.56
C ARG A 50 -4.05 -11.94 -4.36
N GLN A 51 -3.22 -11.13 -5.04
CA GLN A 51 -3.28 -9.68 -4.88
C GLN A 51 -4.62 -9.12 -5.36
N GLU A 52 -5.11 -9.59 -6.52
CA GLU A 52 -6.43 -9.19 -7.05
C GLU A 52 -7.57 -9.56 -6.09
N GLU A 53 -7.57 -10.79 -5.57
CA GLU A 53 -8.56 -11.25 -4.58
C GLU A 53 -8.54 -10.41 -3.30
N TRP A 54 -7.33 -10.07 -2.83
CA TRP A 54 -7.13 -9.23 -1.66
C TRP A 54 -7.61 -7.80 -1.90
N GLU A 55 -7.28 -7.20 -3.04
CA GLU A 55 -7.74 -5.87 -3.43
C GLU A 55 -9.27 -5.79 -3.53
N ASN A 56 -9.89 -6.81 -4.12
CA ASN A 56 -11.35 -6.90 -4.23
C ASN A 56 -12.01 -7.03 -2.86
N TYR A 57 -11.43 -7.81 -1.94
CA TYR A 57 -11.92 -7.92 -0.57
C TYR A 57 -11.77 -6.60 0.20
N MET A 58 -10.62 -5.92 0.05
CA MET A 58 -10.35 -4.64 0.73
C MET A 58 -11.22 -3.49 0.20
N ALA A 59 -11.59 -3.52 -1.09
CA ALA A 59 -12.47 -2.53 -1.71
C ALA A 59 -13.87 -2.46 -1.07
N ILE A 60 -14.31 -3.52 -0.38
CA ILE A 60 -15.58 -3.53 0.37
C ILE A 60 -15.52 -2.56 1.57
N PHE A 61 -14.32 -2.43 2.18
CA PHE A 61 -14.12 -1.67 3.41
C PHE A 61 -13.59 -0.26 3.14
N GLN A 62 -12.93 -0.08 2.00
CA GLN A 62 -12.46 1.22 1.54
C GLN A 62 -13.61 1.92 0.82
N ALA A 63 -13.94 3.15 1.21
CA ALA A 63 -14.99 3.95 0.57
C ALA A 63 -14.56 4.45 -0.83
N CYS A 64 -14.12 3.53 -1.68
CA CYS A 64 -13.67 3.77 -3.04
C CYS A 64 -14.76 3.30 -4.01
N ALA A 65 -14.83 3.95 -5.18
CA ALA A 65 -15.74 3.50 -6.22
C ALA A 65 -15.39 2.08 -6.68
N GLU A 66 -16.41 1.30 -7.03
CA GLU A 66 -16.22 -0.03 -7.61
C GLU A 66 -15.33 0.08 -8.86
N GLY A 67 -14.19 -0.61 -8.87
CA GLY A 67 -13.23 -0.55 -9.98
C GLY A 67 -12.18 0.57 -9.91
N ALA A 68 -12.12 1.35 -8.83
CA ALA A 68 -11.08 2.36 -8.65
C ALA A 68 -9.68 1.72 -8.64
N THR A 69 -8.74 2.30 -9.40
CA THR A 69 -7.34 1.84 -9.42
C THR A 69 -6.66 2.15 -8.08
N SER A 70 -5.59 1.43 -7.74
CA SER A 70 -4.84 1.71 -6.50
C SER A 70 -4.38 3.18 -6.40
N ASP A 71 -4.11 3.83 -7.53
CA ASP A 71 -3.73 5.25 -7.62
C ASP A 71 -4.91 6.20 -7.37
N GLU A 72 -6.14 5.76 -7.65
CA GLU A 72 -7.36 6.48 -7.29
C GLU A 72 -7.74 6.25 -5.81
N LYS A 73 -7.35 5.10 -5.23
CA LYS A 73 -7.58 4.77 -3.82
C LYS A 73 -6.60 5.49 -2.89
N TRP A 74 -5.33 5.61 -3.28
CA TRP A 74 -4.26 6.17 -2.44
C TRP A 74 -3.68 7.42 -3.08
N ASN A 75 -3.78 8.54 -2.36
CA ASN A 75 -3.19 9.79 -2.79
C ASN A 75 -1.84 9.99 -2.09
N MET A 76 -0.75 10.07 -2.87
CA MET A 76 0.59 10.27 -2.33
C MET A 76 0.68 11.59 -1.57
N MET A 77 1.21 11.52 -0.35
CA MET A 77 1.38 12.69 0.51
C MET A 77 2.84 13.11 0.57
N GLN A 78 3.11 14.40 0.45
CA GLN A 78 4.45 14.95 0.65
C GLN A 78 4.71 15.13 2.15
N ARG A 79 5.73 14.45 2.67
CA ARG A 79 6.22 14.69 4.03
C ARG A 79 6.87 16.07 4.11
N ILE A 80 6.32 16.96 4.93
CA ILE A 80 6.81 18.34 5.10
C ILE A 80 7.67 18.54 6.36
N PHE A 81 7.66 17.58 7.29
CA PHE A 81 8.39 17.64 8.55
C PHE A 81 8.76 16.24 9.02
N TYR A 82 9.91 16.12 9.65
CA TYR A 82 10.30 14.97 10.45
C TYR A 82 11.27 15.46 11.54
N LEU A 83 11.21 14.85 12.72
CA LEU A 83 12.15 15.09 13.80
C LEU A 83 12.79 13.75 14.16
N TYR A 84 13.91 13.45 13.54
CA TYR A 84 14.73 12.30 13.93
C TYR A 84 15.73 12.76 14.98
N ASN A 85 15.81 12.05 16.10
CA ASN A 85 16.90 12.18 17.07
C ASN A 85 17.09 10.85 17.78
N SER A 86 17.84 9.97 17.11
CA SER A 86 18.79 8.96 17.61
C SER A 86 18.99 7.90 16.54
#